data_AF-A0A7W1DXG6-F1
#
_entry.id   AF-A0A7W1DXG6-F1
#
_cell.length_a   1.000
_cell.length_b   1.000
_cell.length_c   1.000
_cell.angle_alpha   90.00
_cell.angle_beta   90.00
_cell.angle_gamma   90.00
#
_symmetry.space_group_name_H-M   'P 1'
#
loop_
_entity.id
_entity.type
_entity.pdbx_description
1 polymer ?
#
loop_
_entity_poly.entity_id
_entity_poly.type
_entity_poly.pdbx_seq_one_letter_code
_entity_poly.pdbx_strand_id
1 'polypeptide(L)' 'MATAIATEIETLHNYVGGQWIEAEATETQEVRNPATDEVLARVPLSGASDVAAAVRAAAAAY' A
#
# COMPACT_ATOMS: atom_id res chain seq x y z
N MET A 1 8.34 33.11 -5.07
CA MET A 1 7.16 32.39 -4.53
C MET A 1 7.39 30.92 -4.82
N ALA A 2 7.52 30.09 -3.78
CA ALA A 2 7.70 28.65 -3.94
C ALA A 2 6.32 28.02 -4.14
N THR A 3 6.11 27.35 -5.28
CA THR A 3 4.91 26.56 -5.55
C THR A 3 4.94 25.33 -4.65
N ALA A 4 4.03 25.26 -3.67
CA ALA A 4 3.80 24.02 -2.94
C ALA A 4 3.08 23.05 -3.88
N ILE A 5 3.70 21.91 -4.18
CA ILE A 5 3.02 20.77 -4.80
C ILE A 5 2.17 20.18 -3.67
N ALA A 6 0.84 20.24 -3.79
CA ALA A 6 -0.04 19.50 -2.91
C ALA A 6 0.08 18.02 -3.29
N THR A 7 0.77 17.23 -2.47
CA THR A 7 0.81 15.78 -2.63
C THR A 7 -0.56 15.23 -2.25
N GLU A 8 -1.32 14.73 -3.22
CA GLU A 8 -2.52 13.94 -2.90
C GLU A 8 -2.11 12.70 -2.11
N ILE A 9 -2.82 12.42 -1.01
CA ILE A 9 -2.55 11.26 -0.17
C ILE A 9 -3.08 10.02 -0.89
N GLU A 10 -2.18 9.33 -1.59
CA GLU A 10 -2.47 8.10 -2.33
C GLU A 10 -2.65 6.90 -1.38
N THR A 11 -3.58 6.00 -1.74
CA THR A 11 -3.63 4.65 -1.17
C THR A 11 -2.78 3.72 -2.02
N LEU A 12 -1.74 3.15 -1.42
CA LEU A 12 -0.79 2.27 -2.10
C LEU A 12 -1.36 0.88 -2.35
N HIS A 13 -0.81 0.22 -3.36
CA HIS A 13 -1.18 -1.13 -3.78
C HIS A 13 -0.20 -2.16 -3.20
N ASN A 14 -0.63 -3.42 -3.09
CA ASN A 14 0.26 -4.52 -2.72
C ASN A 14 1.06 -4.97 -3.95
N TYR A 15 2.32 -5.37 -3.76
CA TYR A 15 3.12 -5.94 -4.83
C TYR A 15 3.17 -7.47 -4.71
N VAL A 16 2.45 -8.17 -5.59
CA VAL A 16 2.28 -9.62 -5.55
C VAL A 16 2.50 -10.20 -6.95
N GLY A 17 3.29 -11.28 -7.05
CA GLY A 17 3.50 -11.96 -8.32
C GLY A 17 4.16 -11.10 -9.40
N GLY A 18 4.93 -10.07 -9.01
CA GLY A 18 5.57 -9.15 -9.96
C GLY A 18 4.68 -7.99 -10.42
N GLN A 19 3.49 -7.81 -9.83
CA GLN A 19 2.55 -6.76 -10.22
C GLN A 19 2.04 -5.98 -9.01
N TRP A 20 1.72 -4.70 -9.21
CA TRP A 20 0.96 -3.90 -8.25
C TRP A 20 -0.52 -4.25 -8.37
N ILE A 21 -1.13 -4.70 -7.28
CA ILE A 21 -2.52 -5.12 -7.20
C ILE A 21 -3.24 -4.39 -6.07
N GLU A 22 -4.52 -4.10 -6.29
CA GLU A 22 -5.38 -3.58 -5.23
C GLU A 22 -5.56 -4.67 -4.17
N ALA A 23 -5.39 -4.32 -2.90
CA ALA A 23 -5.59 -5.26 -1.81
C ALA A 23 -7.09 -5.53 -1.61
N GLU A 24 -7.45 -6.73 -1.20
CA GLU A 24 -8.82 -7.05 -0.76
C GLU A 24 -9.13 -6.46 0.63
N ALA A 25 -8.09 -6.02 1.36
CA ALA A 25 -8.26 -5.32 2.62
C ALA A 25 -9.14 -4.07 2.48
N THR A 26 -10.16 -3.99 3.33
CA THR A 26 -11.08 -2.85 3.41
C THR A 26 -10.58 -1.75 4.34
N GLU A 27 -9.61 -2.07 5.21
CA GLU A 27 -8.99 -1.14 6.13
C GLU A 27 -7.64 -0.66 5.61
N THR A 28 -7.35 0.62 5.83
CA THR A 28 -6.06 1.23 5.51
C THR A 28 -5.50 1.94 6.73
N GLN A 29 -4.17 2.08 6.78
CA GLN A 29 -3.45 2.82 7.80
C GLN A 29 -2.65 3.95 7.19
N GLU A 30 -2.64 5.10 7.86
CA GLU A 30 -1.84 6.25 7.45
C GLU A 30 -0.37 6.04 7.78
N VAL A 31 0.48 6.26 6.78
CA VAL A 31 1.92 6.40 6.98
C VAL A 31 2.20 7.86 7.25
N ARG A 32 2.73 8.17 8.44
CA ARG A 32 3.00 9.53 8.90
C ARG A 32 4.49 9.82 8.95
N ASN A 33 4.87 11.04 8.62
CA ASN A 33 6.23 11.52 8.79
C ASN A 33 6.52 11.66 10.30
N PRO A 34 7.51 10.93 10.87
CA PRO A 34 7.78 10.99 12.30
C PRO A 34 8.32 12.34 12.79
N ALA A 35 8.79 13.21 11.88
CA ALA A 35 9.30 14.54 12.23
C ALA A 35 8.23 15.63 12.18
N THR A 36 7.20 15.50 11.33
CA THR A 36 6.20 16.56 11.08
C THR A 36 4.76 16.13 11.37
N ASP A 37 4.51 14.85 11.61
CA ASP A 37 3.17 14.22 11.71
C ASP A 37 2.28 14.40 10.47
N GLU A 38 2.87 14.80 9.34
CA GLU A 38 2.16 14.88 8.06
C GLU A 38 1.88 13.48 7.51
N VAL A 39 0.68 13.27 6.98
CA VAL A 39 0.33 12.03 6.28
C VAL A 39 1.06 11.99 4.94
N LEU A 40 1.72 10.87 4.66
CA LEU A 40 2.48 10.64 3.42
C LEU A 40 1.68 9.80 2.41
N ALA A 41 1.00 8.76 2.91
CA ALA A 41 0.22 7.82 2.12
C ALA A 41 -0.73 7.01 3.02
N ARG A 42 -1.60 6.20 2.40
CA ARG A 42 -2.35 5.13 3.07
C ARG A 42 -1.88 3.78 2.57
N VAL A 43 -1.71 2.81 3.46
CA VAL A 43 -1.36 1.43 3.12
C VAL A 43 -2.48 0.47 3.53
N PRO A 44 -2.82 -0.53 2.73
CA PRO A 44 -3.84 -1.51 3.08
C PRO A 44 -3.36 -2.39 4.25
N LEU A 45 -4.24 -2.58 5.24
CA LEU A 45 -4.02 -3.55 6.31
C LEU A 45 -4.40 -4.95 5.80
N SER A 46 -3.48 -5.52 5.03
CA SER A 46 -3.67 -6.77 4.29
C SER A 46 -4.09 -7.94 5.17
N GLY A 47 -5.16 -8.62 4.77
CA GLY A 47 -5.78 -9.72 5.50
C GLY A 47 -5.31 -11.11 5.05
N ALA A 48 -5.96 -12.14 5.58
CA ALA A 48 -5.64 -13.53 5.24
C ALA A 48 -5.77 -13.83 3.74
N SER A 49 -6.76 -13.24 3.05
CA SER A 49 -6.97 -13.42 1.61
C SER A 49 -5.82 -12.88 0.78
N ASP A 50 -5.35 -11.66 1.09
CA ASP A 50 -4.20 -11.02 0.44
C ASP A 50 -2.94 -11.87 0.60
N VAL A 51 -2.69 -12.36 1.82
CA VAL A 51 -1.56 -13.25 2.12
C VAL A 51 -1.68 -14.55 1.33
N ALA A 52 -2.87 -15.16 1.28
CA ALA A 52 -3.09 -16.38 0.53
C ALA A 52 -2.86 -16.18 -0.98
N ALA A 53 -3.25 -15.03 -1.54
CA ALA A 53 -2.97 -14.67 -2.93
C ALA A 53 -1.46 -14.54 -3.18
N ALA A 54 -0.74 -13.86 -2.27
CA ALA A 54 0.71 -13.73 -2.34
C ALA A 54 1.44 -15.07 -2.30
N VAL A 55 1.04 -15.96 -1.39
CA VAL A 55 1.61 -17.31 -1.28
C VAL A 55 1.36 -18.13 -2.53
N ARG A 56 0.13 -18.11 -3.09
CA ARG A 56 -0.18 -18.82 -4.34
C ARG A 56 0.65 -18.30 -5.52
N ALA A 57 0.79 -16.98 -5.65
CA ALA A 57 1.60 -16.37 -6.70
C ALA A 57 3.07 -16.77 -6.58
N ALA A 58 3.62 -16.74 -5.35
CA ALA A 58 4.99 -17.19 -5.10
C ALA A 58 5.16 -18.69 -5.44
N ALA A 59 4.23 -19.55 -5.03
CA ALA A 59 4.30 -20.99 -5.30
C ALA A 59 4.25 -21.31 -6.80
N ALA A 60 3.51 -20.55 -7.61
CA ALA A 60 3.42 -20.75 -9.05
C ALA A 60 4.70 -20.35 -9.82
N ALA A 61 5.63 -19.65 -9.17
CA ALA A 61 6.89 -19.19 -9.77
C ALA A 61 8.05 -20.18 -9.63
N TYR A 62 7.85 -21.32 -8.95
CA TYR A 62 8.85 -22.36 -8.69
C TYR A 62 8.34 -23.74 -9.13
#